data_AF-A0A3B0YFV4-F1
#
_entry.id   AF-A0A3B0YFV4-F1
#
_cell.length_a   1.000
_cell.length_b   1.000
_cell.length_c   1.000
_cell.angle_alpha   90.00
_cell.angle_beta   90.00
_cell.angle_gamma   90.00
#
_symmetry.space_group_name_H-M   'P 1'
#
loop_
_entity.id
_entity.type
_entity.pdbx_description
1 polymer ?
#
loop_
_entity_poly.entity_id
_entity_poly.type
_entity_poly.pdbx_seq_one_letter_code
_entity_poly.pdbx_strand_id
1 'polypeptide(L)'
;MKNSRERASIIIIGCGPHARRIYLPAIKKLMENLSLQLTLVIDLKSKESLVRAVVVEQWKMESEMWFIDPFDEIMPEELDHKLSSFVLEKGVTGVIIATEPLVHRTYAEWALRNQLNVLIDKPISARTDSTTKISSADGIMEDYHLLFEQYQKLQQKKQTVFIVNSQRRYHSGFQFVEQQLKEIGKRTNCPITFIQSYHSDGQWRFPSEIVTQDYHPYCLGYGKASHSGYHIFDTLYRLYKSAGIQNKIADSMEIVSSFVQPNGFIKQFSESDYVSLFGDRYNAVKQWNDDQLQGIYQDYGEIDLSAVVTLLKDEEAIANLSINLIHNGYACRTWLEPGEDLYKGNGRVKHENYNIQQGPFQNIQIHSYQATDKHDELNGLEDSLGGKNHFDIYVFRNPLVDGTSGSPKVYKLTEVFSGEEMSTQSMLVMEHAKHQVVEEFVEYLLGKKEKSSLRSQIEDHIVPVQLMSGIYRSHILRRNKSPCVVNSDFGFAADRAP
;
A
#
# COMPACT_ATOMS: atom_id res chain seq x y z
N MET A 1 -3.33 22.22 -27.78
CA MET A 1 -2.29 21.36 -28.41
C MET A 1 -1.18 21.16 -27.39
N LYS A 2 -1.03 19.96 -26.82
CA LYS A 2 0.13 19.65 -25.98
C LYS A 2 1.33 19.43 -26.90
N ASN A 3 2.41 20.18 -26.70
CA ASN A 3 3.71 19.76 -27.23
C ASN A 3 4.06 18.43 -26.56
N SER A 4 4.07 17.35 -27.32
CA SER A 4 4.70 16.09 -26.89
C SER A 4 6.13 16.43 -26.46
N ARG A 5 6.48 16.18 -25.20
CA ARG A 5 7.86 16.33 -24.77
C ARG A 5 8.65 15.17 -25.34
N GLU A 6 9.64 15.48 -26.17
CA GLU A 6 10.55 14.48 -26.73
C GLU A 6 11.45 13.84 -25.67
N ARG A 7 11.53 14.41 -24.45
CA ARG A 7 12.38 13.92 -23.35
C ARG A 7 11.73 14.16 -21.98
N ALA A 8 11.86 13.19 -21.09
CA ALA A 8 11.50 13.28 -19.68
C ALA A 8 12.76 13.19 -18.80
N SER A 9 12.82 14.02 -17.76
CA SER A 9 13.87 14.00 -16.74
C SER A 9 13.21 13.78 -15.38
N ILE A 10 13.70 12.80 -14.63
CA ILE A 10 13.18 12.44 -13.31
C ILE A 10 14.27 12.38 -12.26
N ILE A 11 13.86 12.50 -11.00
CA ILE A 11 14.68 12.25 -9.82
C ILE A 11 13.99 11.20 -8.93
N ILE A 12 14.78 10.51 -8.11
CA ILE A 12 14.28 9.61 -7.06
C ILE A 12 14.75 10.12 -5.70
N ILE A 13 13.82 10.24 -4.77
CA ILE A 13 14.10 10.57 -3.37
C ILE A 13 13.74 9.33 -2.54
N GLY A 14 14.75 8.73 -1.91
CA GLY A 14 14.66 7.42 -1.26
C GLY A 14 15.05 6.28 -2.20
N CYS A 15 16.14 5.59 -1.91
CA CYS A 15 16.65 4.42 -2.62
C CYS A 15 16.64 3.18 -1.69
N GLY A 16 15.54 3.03 -0.94
CA GLY A 16 15.27 1.90 -0.05
C GLY A 16 15.02 0.57 -0.80
N PRO A 17 14.73 -0.52 -0.07
CA PRO A 17 14.56 -1.85 -0.66
C PRO A 17 13.55 -1.91 -1.83
N HIS A 18 12.44 -1.18 -1.72
CA HIS A 18 11.43 -1.11 -2.78
C HIS A 18 11.95 -0.40 -4.03
N ALA A 19 12.54 0.79 -3.89
CA ALA A 19 13.11 1.53 -5.01
C ALA A 19 14.18 0.74 -5.78
N ARG A 20 15.06 0.03 -5.05
CA ARG A 20 16.12 -0.80 -5.65
C ARG A 20 15.58 -2.01 -6.42
N ARG A 21 14.50 -2.62 -5.93
CA ARG A 21 13.89 -3.81 -6.54
C ARG A 21 12.94 -3.47 -7.68
N ILE A 22 12.37 -2.27 -7.69
CA ILE A 22 11.21 -1.93 -8.54
C ILE A 22 11.48 -0.69 -9.39
N TYR A 23 11.77 0.45 -8.77
CA TYR A 23 11.93 1.71 -9.50
C TYR A 23 13.16 1.73 -10.39
N LEU A 24 14.35 1.41 -9.85
CA LEU A 24 15.57 1.41 -10.65
C LEU A 24 15.51 0.42 -11.84
N PRO A 25 15.13 -0.86 -11.67
CA PRO A 25 15.01 -1.76 -12.83
C PRO A 25 13.98 -1.28 -13.86
N ALA A 26 12.79 -0.82 -13.42
CA ALA A 26 11.77 -0.32 -14.34
C ALA A 26 12.27 0.90 -15.12
N ILE A 27 12.91 1.86 -14.44
CA ILE A 27 13.50 3.04 -15.06
C ILE A 27 14.60 2.63 -16.03
N LYS A 28 15.47 1.68 -15.68
CA LYS A 28 16.53 1.19 -16.57
C LYS A 28 15.94 0.69 -17.89
N LYS A 29 14.94 -0.18 -17.80
CA LYS A 29 14.25 -0.76 -18.95
C LYS A 29 13.57 0.31 -19.81
N LEU A 30 12.98 1.32 -19.17
CA LEU A 30 12.33 2.43 -19.87
C LEU A 30 13.36 3.34 -20.57
N MET A 31 14.52 3.60 -19.94
CA MET A 31 15.61 4.40 -20.54
C MET A 31 16.19 3.76 -21.82
N GLU A 32 16.10 2.45 -21.98
CA GLU A 32 16.57 1.75 -23.20
C GLU A 32 15.67 2.02 -24.41
N ASN A 33 14.39 2.33 -24.18
CA ASN A 33 13.37 2.41 -25.24
C ASN A 33 12.70 3.78 -25.35
N LEU A 34 12.90 4.64 -24.36
CA LEU A 34 12.26 5.95 -24.23
C LEU A 34 13.31 7.01 -23.92
N SER A 35 13.04 8.24 -24.34
CA SER A 35 13.82 9.42 -23.98
C SER A 35 13.61 9.83 -22.52
N LEU A 36 14.01 8.96 -21.59
CA LEU A 36 13.95 9.14 -20.15
C LEU A 36 15.36 9.30 -19.59
N GLN A 37 15.54 10.18 -18.62
CA GLN A 37 16.77 10.28 -17.84
C GLN A 37 16.47 10.31 -16.34
N LEU A 38 17.17 9.45 -15.59
CA LEU A 38 17.31 9.60 -14.14
C LEU A 38 18.48 10.56 -13.85
N THR A 39 18.18 11.75 -13.34
CA THR A 39 19.20 12.80 -13.16
C THR A 39 19.78 12.84 -11.77
N LEU A 40 19.01 12.50 -10.75
CA LEU A 40 19.42 12.54 -9.34
C LEU A 40 18.77 11.42 -8.53
N VAL A 41 19.57 10.80 -7.66
CA VAL A 41 19.13 9.90 -6.60
C VAL A 41 19.52 10.50 -5.26
N ILE A 42 18.57 10.59 -4.33
CA ILE A 42 18.79 11.11 -2.97
C ILE A 42 18.53 10.00 -1.96
N ASP A 43 19.44 9.80 -1.01
CA ASP A 43 19.25 8.91 0.13
C ASP A 43 20.00 9.45 1.37
N LEU A 44 19.92 8.75 2.49
CA LEU A 44 20.64 9.06 3.70
C LEU A 44 22.14 8.74 3.56
N LYS A 45 23.00 9.53 4.22
CA LYS A 45 24.44 9.25 4.33
C LYS A 45 24.73 7.84 4.84
N SER A 46 23.93 7.33 5.78
CA SER A 46 24.06 5.98 6.32
C SER A 46 23.85 4.87 5.28
N LYS A 47 23.28 5.19 4.10
CA LYS A 47 23.01 4.24 3.02
C LYS A 47 23.92 4.44 1.80
N GLU A 48 24.90 5.34 1.86
CA GLU A 48 25.74 5.74 0.73
C GLU A 48 26.37 4.56 -0.01
N SER A 49 27.12 3.71 0.70
CA SER A 49 27.82 2.57 0.09
C SER A 49 26.87 1.63 -0.64
N LEU A 50 25.70 1.36 -0.04
CA LEU A 50 24.69 0.47 -0.62
C LEU A 50 24.04 1.09 -1.88
N VAL A 51 23.70 2.38 -1.81
CA VAL A 51 23.06 3.09 -2.93
C VAL A 51 24.03 3.21 -4.11
N ARG A 52 25.30 3.53 -3.86
CA ARG A 52 26.34 3.59 -4.91
C ARG A 52 26.51 2.24 -5.61
N ALA A 53 26.65 1.16 -4.84
CA ALA A 53 26.79 -0.18 -5.39
C ALA A 53 25.59 -0.53 -6.31
N VAL A 54 24.37 -0.18 -5.89
CA VAL A 54 23.17 -0.53 -6.66
C VAL A 54 23.00 0.36 -7.90
N VAL A 55 23.12 1.67 -7.77
CA VAL A 55 22.87 2.61 -8.90
C VAL A 55 23.99 2.53 -9.94
N VAL A 56 25.26 2.52 -9.50
CA VAL A 56 26.43 2.59 -10.40
C VAL A 56 26.88 1.21 -10.83
N GLU A 57 27.06 0.27 -9.90
CA GLU A 57 27.69 -1.01 -10.22
C GLU A 57 26.67 -2.00 -10.79
N GLN A 58 25.52 -2.15 -10.13
CA GLN A 58 24.48 -3.09 -10.55
C GLN A 58 23.69 -2.58 -11.76
N TRP A 59 23.09 -1.37 -11.68
CA TRP A 59 22.21 -0.85 -12.74
C TRP A 59 22.90 0.02 -13.78
N LYS A 60 24.17 0.41 -13.54
CA LYS A 60 24.99 1.22 -14.46
C LYS A 60 24.22 2.43 -14.97
N MET A 61 23.69 3.22 -14.04
CA MET A 61 22.97 4.46 -14.33
C MET A 61 23.88 5.66 -14.10
N GLU A 62 23.90 6.56 -15.07
CA GLU A 62 24.58 7.84 -14.96
C GLU A 62 23.63 8.87 -14.33
N SER A 63 23.68 8.95 -13.00
CA SER A 63 22.86 9.87 -12.20
C SER A 63 23.70 10.52 -11.12
N GLU A 64 23.44 11.79 -10.82
CA GLU A 64 23.99 12.41 -9.62
C GLU A 64 23.44 11.70 -8.37
N MET A 65 24.22 11.65 -7.31
CA MET A 65 23.82 11.03 -6.04
C MET A 65 24.09 11.98 -4.90
N TRP A 66 23.06 12.33 -4.14
CA TRP A 66 23.18 13.17 -2.95
C TRP A 66 22.85 12.37 -1.71
N PHE A 67 23.72 12.50 -0.71
CA PHE A 67 23.59 11.83 0.57
C PHE A 67 23.39 12.85 1.68
N ILE A 68 22.24 12.79 2.33
CA ILE A 68 21.78 13.79 3.31
C ILE A 68 21.69 13.21 4.72
N ASP A 69 21.70 14.09 5.72
CA ASP A 69 21.34 13.69 7.08
C ASP A 69 19.83 13.45 7.18
N PRO A 70 19.38 12.54 8.06
CA PRO A 70 17.96 12.36 8.31
C PRO A 70 17.37 13.65 8.89
N PHE A 71 16.11 13.90 8.57
CA PHE A 71 15.31 14.98 9.16
C PHE A 71 13.88 14.49 9.33
N ASP A 72 13.14 15.19 10.18
CA ASP A 72 11.77 14.83 10.52
C ASP A 72 10.77 15.56 9.58
N GLU A 73 9.76 16.21 10.14
CA GLU A 73 8.65 16.78 9.38
C GLU A 73 9.02 17.98 8.48
N ILE A 74 10.17 18.64 8.70
CA ILE A 74 10.54 19.88 8.00
C ILE A 74 11.83 19.68 7.21
N MET A 75 11.76 19.96 5.91
CA MET A 75 12.93 19.90 5.04
C MET A 75 13.89 21.03 5.40
N PRO A 76 15.19 20.76 5.60
CA PRO A 76 16.19 21.79 5.82
C PRO A 76 16.21 22.82 4.67
N GLU A 77 16.25 24.11 4.99
CA GLU A 77 16.21 25.19 3.99
C GLU A 77 17.32 25.08 2.93
N GLU A 78 18.54 24.70 3.35
CA GLU A 78 19.66 24.49 2.43
C GLU A 78 19.34 23.38 1.41
N LEU A 79 18.74 22.27 1.86
CA LEU A 79 18.33 21.16 1.00
C LEU A 79 17.23 21.60 0.04
N ASP A 80 16.21 22.32 0.53
CA ASP A 80 15.14 22.87 -0.31
C ASP A 80 15.73 23.75 -1.43
N HIS A 81 16.54 24.75 -1.07
CA HIS A 81 17.13 25.68 -2.04
C HIS A 81 18.01 24.97 -3.08
N LYS A 82 18.88 24.05 -2.62
CA LYS A 82 19.77 23.30 -3.49
C LYS A 82 18.98 22.40 -4.45
N LEU A 83 17.97 21.68 -3.94
CA LEU A 83 17.17 20.76 -4.74
C LEU A 83 16.25 21.48 -5.72
N SER A 84 15.61 22.56 -5.30
CA SER A 84 14.78 23.43 -6.15
C SER A 84 15.61 24.05 -7.30
N SER A 85 16.83 24.50 -7.00
CA SER A 85 17.75 25.04 -8.02
C SER A 85 18.17 23.96 -9.03
N PHE A 86 18.48 22.76 -8.55
CA PHE A 86 18.83 21.62 -9.40
C PHE A 86 17.69 21.23 -10.35
N VAL A 87 16.46 21.17 -9.83
CA VAL A 87 15.26 20.87 -10.63
C VAL A 87 15.10 21.86 -11.78
N LEU A 88 15.31 23.15 -11.51
CA LEU A 88 15.24 24.20 -12.51
C LEU A 88 16.37 24.08 -13.55
N GLU A 89 17.62 23.93 -13.09
CA GLU A 89 18.81 23.85 -13.96
C GLU A 89 18.78 22.63 -14.88
N LYS A 90 18.43 21.45 -14.34
CA LYS A 90 18.40 20.20 -15.11
C LYS A 90 17.07 19.97 -15.83
N GLY A 91 16.12 20.89 -15.72
CA GLY A 91 14.79 20.78 -16.33
C GLY A 91 14.04 19.52 -15.89
N VAL A 92 14.13 19.17 -14.60
CA VAL A 92 13.44 17.99 -14.04
C VAL A 92 11.93 18.14 -14.20
N THR A 93 11.28 17.04 -14.59
CA THR A 93 9.87 17.02 -14.97
C THR A 93 9.00 16.17 -14.06
N GLY A 94 9.60 15.24 -13.32
CA GLY A 94 8.91 14.40 -12.36
C GLY A 94 9.82 13.96 -11.23
N VAL A 95 9.21 13.57 -10.12
CA VAL A 95 9.88 13.01 -8.94
C VAL A 95 9.19 11.72 -8.52
N ILE A 96 10.00 10.74 -8.14
CA ILE A 96 9.55 9.55 -7.42
C ILE A 96 9.96 9.70 -5.96
N ILE A 97 8.98 9.66 -5.06
CA ILE A 97 9.17 9.75 -3.61
C ILE A 97 8.99 8.34 -3.02
N ALA A 98 10.07 7.78 -2.50
CA ALA A 98 10.19 6.39 -2.04
C ALA A 98 10.94 6.30 -0.70
N THR A 99 10.74 7.31 0.15
CA THR A 99 11.32 7.42 1.49
C THR A 99 10.45 6.69 2.53
N GLU A 100 10.78 6.81 3.81
CA GLU A 100 9.84 6.45 4.88
C GLU A 100 8.61 7.39 4.84
N PRO A 101 7.38 6.89 5.05
CA PRO A 101 6.15 7.68 4.99
C PRO A 101 6.06 8.88 5.93
N LEU A 102 6.89 8.96 6.97
CA LEU A 102 6.94 10.11 7.87
C LEU A 102 7.38 11.41 7.17
N VAL A 103 8.17 11.32 6.10
CA VAL A 103 8.67 12.49 5.36
C VAL A 103 8.04 12.64 3.97
N HIS A 104 7.06 11.79 3.63
CA HIS A 104 6.34 11.84 2.36
C HIS A 104 5.69 13.20 2.12
N ARG A 105 4.98 13.74 3.12
CA ARG A 105 4.30 15.04 3.03
C ARG A 105 5.29 16.12 2.61
N THR A 106 6.40 16.24 3.33
CA THR A 106 7.39 17.30 3.15
C THR A 106 8.02 17.28 1.76
N TYR A 107 8.37 16.09 1.26
CA TYR A 107 8.87 15.96 -0.12
C TYR A 107 7.78 16.21 -1.17
N ALA A 108 6.54 15.79 -0.91
CA ALA A 108 5.43 16.02 -1.83
C ALA A 108 5.07 17.52 -1.93
N GLU A 109 5.04 18.25 -0.81
CA GLU A 109 4.84 19.70 -0.79
C GLU A 109 5.95 20.44 -1.54
N TRP A 110 7.21 20.06 -1.32
CA TRP A 110 8.35 20.58 -2.06
C TRP A 110 8.19 20.35 -3.58
N ALA A 111 7.78 19.14 -3.98
CA ALA A 111 7.59 18.79 -5.38
C ALA A 111 6.45 19.59 -6.04
N LEU A 112 5.34 19.78 -5.31
CA LEU A 112 4.20 20.59 -5.76
C LEU A 112 4.57 22.07 -5.92
N ARG A 113 5.33 22.64 -4.97
CA ARG A 113 5.87 24.02 -5.09
C ARG A 113 6.76 24.18 -6.33
N ASN A 114 7.56 23.15 -6.64
CA ASN A 114 8.39 23.10 -7.85
C ASN A 114 7.64 22.65 -9.11
N GLN A 115 6.30 22.53 -9.05
CA GLN A 115 5.42 22.20 -10.17
C GLN A 115 5.79 20.89 -10.89
N LEU A 116 6.29 19.92 -10.13
CA LEU A 116 6.67 18.61 -10.64
C LEU A 116 5.45 17.68 -10.77
N ASN A 117 5.59 16.67 -11.61
CA ASN A 117 4.72 15.50 -11.56
C ASN A 117 5.24 14.57 -10.45
N VAL A 118 4.34 14.00 -9.67
CA VAL A 118 4.69 13.20 -8.49
C VAL A 118 4.25 11.77 -8.68
N LEU A 119 5.16 10.82 -8.41
CA LEU A 119 4.85 9.43 -8.10
C LEU A 119 5.34 9.18 -6.66
N ILE A 120 4.45 8.82 -5.74
CA ILE A 120 4.80 8.61 -4.33
C ILE A 120 4.48 7.18 -3.90
N ASP A 121 5.34 6.59 -3.07
CA ASP A 121 5.03 5.35 -2.38
C ASP A 121 3.84 5.52 -1.42
N LYS A 122 3.19 4.40 -1.12
CA LYS A 122 2.12 4.35 -0.12
C LYS A 122 2.69 4.15 1.29
N PRO A 123 2.00 4.63 2.34
CA PRO A 123 0.81 5.49 2.31
C PRO A 123 1.17 6.93 1.91
N ILE A 124 0.17 7.79 1.66
CA ILE A 124 0.42 9.21 1.34
C ILE A 124 1.21 9.90 2.44
N SER A 125 0.89 9.63 3.71
CA SER A 125 1.71 9.98 4.86
C SER A 125 1.49 8.96 5.98
N ALA A 126 2.39 8.96 6.96
CA ALA A 126 2.19 8.37 8.27
C ALA A 126 2.62 9.38 9.34
N ARG A 127 2.20 9.16 10.59
CA ARG A 127 2.63 9.96 11.73
C ARG A 127 3.06 9.06 12.88
N THR A 128 4.02 9.52 13.66
CA THR A 128 4.43 8.83 14.88
C THR A 128 3.28 8.80 15.88
N ASP A 129 3.26 7.77 16.73
CA ASP A 129 2.27 7.62 17.80
C ASP A 129 0.80 7.55 17.30
N SER A 130 0.58 7.09 16.07
CA SER A 130 -0.76 6.96 15.47
C SER A 130 -1.68 6.00 16.25
N THR A 131 -1.15 5.07 17.03
CA THR A 131 -1.94 4.19 17.90
C THR A 131 -2.31 4.80 19.26
N THR A 132 -1.71 5.94 19.64
CA THR A 132 -1.84 6.50 20.99
C THR A 132 -2.30 7.95 21.03
N LYS A 133 -1.99 8.76 20.00
CA LYS A 133 -2.33 10.18 19.91
C LYS A 133 -3.42 10.45 18.88
N ILE A 134 -4.54 11.02 19.33
CA ILE A 134 -5.65 11.41 18.44
C ILE A 134 -5.17 12.41 17.38
N SER A 135 -4.34 13.39 17.75
CA SER A 135 -3.77 14.37 16.80
C SER A 135 -2.90 13.73 15.72
N SER A 136 -2.22 12.61 16.01
CA SER A 136 -1.45 11.87 15.00
C SER A 136 -2.38 11.13 14.05
N ALA A 137 -3.43 10.49 14.57
CA ALA A 137 -4.45 9.81 13.77
C ALA A 137 -5.22 10.79 12.85
N ASP A 138 -5.66 11.93 13.39
CA ASP A 138 -6.34 12.98 12.64
C ASP A 138 -5.38 13.65 11.64
N GLY A 139 -4.12 13.83 12.04
CA GLY A 139 -3.07 14.44 11.23
C GLY A 139 -2.78 13.73 9.90
N ILE A 140 -3.02 12.42 9.82
CA ILE A 140 -2.95 11.66 8.55
C ILE A 140 -3.95 12.23 7.52
N MET A 141 -5.16 12.58 7.97
CA MET A 141 -6.19 13.16 7.10
C MET A 141 -5.86 14.63 6.77
N GLU A 142 -5.34 15.37 7.73
CA GLU A 142 -4.87 16.76 7.52
C GLU A 142 -3.78 16.83 6.44
N ASP A 143 -2.81 15.90 6.47
CA ASP A 143 -1.73 15.83 5.48
C ASP A 143 -2.30 15.60 4.06
N TYR A 144 -3.29 14.72 3.93
CA TYR A 144 -3.97 14.50 2.65
C TYR A 144 -4.66 15.76 2.15
N HIS A 145 -5.45 16.42 3.00
CA HIS A 145 -6.17 17.64 2.62
C HIS A 145 -5.21 18.75 2.18
N LEU A 146 -4.11 18.94 2.92
CA LEU A 146 -3.09 19.92 2.60
C LEU A 146 -2.45 19.65 1.22
N LEU A 147 -1.99 18.42 0.99
CA LEU A 147 -1.41 18.02 -0.30
C LEU A 147 -2.42 18.14 -1.44
N PHE A 148 -3.66 17.72 -1.19
CA PHE A 148 -4.73 17.77 -2.19
C PHE A 148 -5.07 19.22 -2.58
N GLU A 149 -5.20 20.12 -1.62
CA GLU A 149 -5.46 21.53 -1.86
C GLU A 149 -4.31 22.19 -2.64
N GLN A 150 -3.05 21.93 -2.25
CA GLN A 150 -1.88 22.42 -2.97
C GLN A 150 -1.84 21.90 -4.41
N TYR A 151 -2.17 20.62 -4.60
CA TYR A 151 -2.24 20.02 -5.92
C TYR A 151 -3.36 20.62 -6.78
N GLN A 152 -4.55 20.86 -6.24
CA GLN A 152 -5.64 21.55 -6.93
C GLN A 152 -5.25 22.98 -7.34
N LYS A 153 -4.61 23.74 -6.44
CA LYS A 153 -4.04 25.07 -6.75
C LYS A 153 -3.01 25.01 -7.87
N LEU A 154 -2.18 23.96 -7.91
CA LEU A 154 -1.24 23.74 -9.00
C LEU A 154 -1.96 23.44 -10.32
N GLN A 155 -3.02 22.62 -10.31
CA GLN A 155 -3.77 22.29 -11.53
C GLN A 155 -4.38 23.51 -12.22
N GLN A 156 -4.71 24.57 -11.48
CA GLN A 156 -5.18 25.84 -12.05
C GLN A 156 -4.11 26.57 -12.87
N LYS A 157 -2.83 26.29 -12.62
CA LYS A 157 -1.68 26.94 -13.28
C LYS A 157 -1.03 26.04 -14.33
N LYS A 158 -0.92 24.75 -14.05
CA LYS A 158 -0.21 23.76 -14.86
C LYS A 158 -0.80 22.38 -14.64
N GLN A 159 -1.15 21.71 -15.73
CA GLN A 159 -1.57 20.31 -15.65
C GLN A 159 -0.40 19.41 -15.24
N THR A 160 -0.51 18.79 -14.08
CA THR A 160 0.43 17.78 -13.57
C THR A 160 -0.33 16.56 -13.06
N VAL A 161 0.41 15.53 -12.66
CA VAL A 161 -0.14 14.31 -12.05
C VAL A 161 0.44 14.09 -10.67
N PHE A 162 -0.35 13.47 -9.80
CA PHE A 162 0.07 13.01 -8.49
C PHE A 162 -0.40 11.57 -8.33
N ILE A 163 0.50 10.63 -8.60
CA ILE A 163 0.23 9.20 -8.60
C ILE A 163 0.68 8.62 -7.26
N VAL A 164 -0.20 7.89 -6.57
CA VAL A 164 0.14 7.11 -5.38
C VAL A 164 0.35 5.66 -5.80
N ASN A 165 1.46 5.03 -5.39
CA ASN A 165 1.81 3.66 -5.78
C ASN A 165 0.95 2.59 -5.06
N SER A 166 -0.31 2.49 -5.47
CA SER A 166 -1.21 1.39 -5.12
C SER A 166 -1.23 0.33 -6.21
N GLN A 167 -0.19 -0.50 -6.23
CA GLN A 167 0.05 -1.53 -7.25
C GLN A 167 -1.14 -2.47 -7.56
N ARG A 168 -2.06 -2.72 -6.62
CA ARG A 168 -3.22 -3.61 -6.85
C ARG A 168 -4.18 -3.07 -7.92
N ARG A 169 -4.20 -1.74 -8.13
CA ARG A 169 -4.94 -1.09 -9.23
C ARG A 169 -4.44 -1.53 -10.61
N TYR A 170 -3.22 -2.04 -10.70
CA TYR A 170 -2.56 -2.50 -11.92
C TYR A 170 -2.58 -4.03 -12.07
N HIS A 171 -3.11 -4.76 -11.10
CA HIS A 171 -3.14 -6.22 -11.14
C HIS A 171 -4.36 -6.73 -11.91
N SER A 172 -4.13 -7.50 -12.98
CA SER A 172 -5.16 -7.97 -13.92
C SER A 172 -6.29 -8.73 -13.24
N GLY A 173 -5.97 -9.55 -12.22
CA GLY A 173 -6.98 -10.26 -11.42
C GLY A 173 -7.96 -9.31 -10.71
N PHE A 174 -7.49 -8.20 -10.14
CA PHE A 174 -8.37 -7.23 -9.49
C PHE A 174 -9.15 -6.42 -10.52
N GLN A 175 -8.53 -6.06 -11.65
CA GLN A 175 -9.22 -5.38 -12.75
C GLN A 175 -10.35 -6.22 -13.33
N PHE A 176 -10.13 -7.53 -13.49
CA PHE A 176 -11.17 -8.47 -13.89
C PHE A 176 -12.33 -8.49 -12.90
N VAL A 177 -12.05 -8.58 -11.59
CA VAL A 177 -13.11 -8.50 -10.57
C VAL A 177 -13.89 -7.19 -10.66
N GLU A 178 -13.22 -6.04 -10.79
CA GLU A 178 -13.89 -4.75 -10.97
C GLU A 178 -14.82 -4.75 -12.20
N GLN A 179 -14.42 -5.39 -13.30
CA GLN A 179 -15.26 -5.53 -14.50
C GLN A 179 -16.49 -6.40 -14.26
N GLN A 180 -16.33 -7.53 -13.55
CA GLN A 180 -17.45 -8.42 -13.19
C GLN A 180 -18.47 -7.71 -12.28
N LEU A 181 -18.00 -6.94 -11.30
CA LEU A 181 -18.86 -6.16 -10.40
C LEU A 181 -19.60 -5.04 -11.15
N LYS A 182 -18.92 -4.37 -12.09
CA LYS A 182 -19.51 -3.34 -12.96
C LYS A 182 -20.59 -3.91 -13.88
N GLU A 183 -20.38 -5.11 -14.44
CA GLU A 183 -21.37 -5.80 -15.27
C GLU A 183 -22.68 -5.99 -14.51
N ILE A 184 -22.62 -6.57 -13.32
CA ILE A 184 -23.81 -6.82 -12.50
C ILE A 184 -24.45 -5.52 -12.02
N GLY A 185 -23.64 -4.52 -11.66
CA GLY A 185 -24.14 -3.19 -11.27
C GLY A 185 -24.96 -2.56 -12.38
N LYS A 186 -24.48 -2.60 -13.63
CA LYS A 186 -25.22 -2.10 -14.80
C LYS A 186 -26.52 -2.86 -15.06
N ARG A 187 -26.52 -4.19 -14.87
CA ARG A 187 -27.67 -5.05 -15.20
C ARG A 187 -28.77 -4.99 -14.15
N THR A 188 -28.40 -4.87 -12.88
CA THR A 188 -29.32 -5.04 -11.74
C THR A 188 -29.57 -3.75 -10.97
N ASN A 189 -28.75 -2.72 -11.21
CA ASN A 189 -28.74 -1.50 -10.41
C ASN A 189 -28.56 -1.79 -8.90
N CYS A 190 -27.89 -2.89 -8.55
CA CYS A 190 -27.58 -3.29 -7.19
C CYS A 190 -26.12 -2.95 -6.83
N PRO A 191 -25.87 -2.13 -5.79
CA PRO A 191 -24.53 -1.79 -5.35
C PRO A 191 -23.86 -2.97 -4.64
N ILE A 192 -22.59 -2.80 -4.29
CA ILE A 192 -21.91 -3.74 -3.40
C ILE A 192 -22.48 -3.56 -2.00
N THR A 193 -22.91 -4.65 -1.37
CA THR A 193 -23.58 -4.64 -0.06
C THR A 193 -22.70 -5.19 1.06
N PHE A 194 -21.64 -5.94 0.73
CA PHE A 194 -20.70 -6.43 1.72
C PHE A 194 -19.34 -6.72 1.10
N ILE A 195 -18.26 -6.41 1.81
CA ILE A 195 -16.92 -6.88 1.48
C ILE A 195 -16.23 -7.35 2.76
N GLN A 196 -15.74 -8.58 2.76
CA GLN A 196 -14.76 -9.03 3.75
C GLN A 196 -13.38 -9.08 3.09
N SER A 197 -12.37 -8.59 3.79
CA SER A 197 -10.97 -8.69 3.41
C SER A 197 -10.17 -9.31 4.54
N TYR A 198 -9.24 -10.17 4.16
CA TYR A 198 -8.28 -10.80 5.05
C TYR A 198 -6.89 -10.72 4.40
N HIS A 199 -5.90 -10.22 5.14
CA HIS A 199 -4.52 -10.20 4.71
C HIS A 199 -3.58 -10.57 5.85
N SER A 200 -3.01 -11.77 5.75
CA SER A 200 -1.96 -12.27 6.61
C SER A 200 -0.61 -12.20 5.90
N ASP A 201 0.36 -11.53 6.51
CA ASP A 201 1.76 -11.59 6.05
C ASP A 201 2.45 -12.87 6.48
N GLY A 202 1.85 -13.63 7.42
CA GLY A 202 2.33 -14.93 7.89
C GLY A 202 3.75 -14.88 8.41
N GLN A 203 4.01 -13.93 9.28
CA GLN A 203 5.31 -13.74 9.93
C GLN A 203 5.22 -14.21 11.37
N TRP A 204 6.17 -15.04 11.79
CA TRP A 204 6.39 -15.31 13.21
C TRP A 204 7.69 -14.65 13.63
N ARG A 205 7.55 -13.45 14.19
CA ARG A 205 8.67 -12.68 14.73
C ARG A 205 8.84 -13.00 16.19
N PHE A 206 10.08 -13.15 16.61
CA PHE A 206 10.41 -13.36 18.00
C PHE A 206 10.41 -12.01 18.72
N PRO A 207 10.11 -11.96 20.03
CA PRO A 207 9.94 -10.69 20.73
C PRO A 207 11.14 -9.73 20.57
N SER A 208 12.39 -10.23 20.73
CA SER A 208 13.58 -9.41 20.53
C SER A 208 13.62 -8.76 19.13
N GLU A 209 13.14 -9.45 18.09
CA GLU A 209 13.16 -8.96 16.71
C GLU A 209 12.16 -7.85 16.47
N ILE A 210 11.07 -7.78 17.25
CA ILE A 210 10.11 -6.67 17.20
C ILE A 210 10.80 -5.37 17.68
N VAL A 211 11.73 -5.47 18.63
CA VAL A 211 12.49 -4.34 19.17
C VAL A 211 13.60 -3.91 18.22
N THR A 212 14.36 -4.87 17.68
CA THR A 212 15.59 -4.60 16.90
C THR A 212 15.34 -4.35 15.41
N GLN A 213 14.08 -4.28 14.98
CA GLN A 213 13.76 -4.07 13.57
C GLN A 213 13.82 -2.59 13.20
N ASP A 214 14.64 -2.26 12.21
CA ASP A 214 14.78 -0.89 11.70
C ASP A 214 13.89 -0.57 10.49
N TYR A 215 13.39 -1.59 9.79
CA TYR A 215 12.54 -1.43 8.60
C TYR A 215 11.07 -1.63 8.95
N HIS A 216 10.15 -0.74 8.54
CA HIS A 216 8.76 -0.81 8.98
C HIS A 216 8.66 -0.96 10.52
N PRO A 217 9.33 -0.10 11.29
CA PRO A 217 9.47 -0.30 12.73
C PRO A 217 8.16 -0.03 13.45
N TYR A 218 7.80 -0.92 14.38
CA TYR A 218 6.64 -0.66 15.26
C TYR A 218 6.97 0.38 16.34
N CYS A 219 8.24 0.62 16.64
CA CYS A 219 8.67 1.51 17.72
C CYS A 219 8.33 2.99 17.47
N LEU A 220 7.85 3.34 16.28
CA LEU A 220 7.40 4.69 15.94
C LEU A 220 5.91 4.91 16.21
N GLY A 221 5.21 3.93 16.80
CA GLY A 221 3.80 4.08 17.20
C GLY A 221 2.79 3.97 16.05
N TYR A 222 3.20 3.41 14.92
CA TYR A 222 2.32 2.96 13.83
C TYR A 222 2.76 1.57 13.35
N GLY A 223 1.85 0.83 12.73
CA GLY A 223 2.14 -0.54 12.35
C GLY A 223 1.45 -0.95 11.06
N LYS A 224 0.83 -2.12 11.11
CA LYS A 224 0.29 -2.79 9.92
C LYS A 224 -0.68 -1.94 9.10
N ALA A 225 -1.50 -1.09 9.72
CA ALA A 225 -2.44 -0.20 9.03
C ALA A 225 -1.72 0.73 8.05
N SER A 226 -0.65 1.39 8.52
CA SER A 226 0.19 2.28 7.69
C SER A 226 1.06 1.49 6.70
N HIS A 227 1.49 0.28 7.05
CA HIS A 227 2.38 -0.51 6.20
C HIS A 227 1.64 -1.23 5.08
N SER A 228 1.15 -2.44 5.34
CA SER A 228 0.46 -3.26 4.32
C SER A 228 -1.03 -2.97 4.24
N GLY A 229 -1.62 -2.38 5.28
CA GLY A 229 -3.05 -2.07 5.37
C GLY A 229 -3.54 -1.08 4.34
N TYR A 230 -2.75 -0.06 3.99
CA TYR A 230 -3.13 0.94 2.98
C TYR A 230 -3.51 0.30 1.63
N HIS A 231 -2.82 -0.76 1.20
CA HIS A 231 -3.19 -1.48 -0.03
C HIS A 231 -4.58 -2.10 0.05
N ILE A 232 -4.98 -2.57 1.23
CA ILE A 232 -6.27 -3.21 1.47
C ILE A 232 -7.37 -2.14 1.55
N PHE A 233 -7.13 -1.02 2.23
CA PHE A 233 -8.06 0.11 2.26
C PHE A 233 -8.34 0.65 0.84
N ASP A 234 -7.29 0.77 0.03
CA ASP A 234 -7.40 1.14 -1.39
C ASP A 234 -8.23 0.13 -2.20
N THR A 235 -7.93 -1.16 -2.04
CA THR A 235 -8.62 -2.23 -2.77
C THR A 235 -10.10 -2.31 -2.40
N LEU A 236 -10.44 -2.16 -1.11
CA LEU A 236 -11.83 -2.14 -0.65
C LEU A 236 -12.61 -0.98 -1.29
N TYR A 237 -12.03 0.23 -1.29
CA TYR A 237 -12.64 1.38 -1.94
C TYR A 237 -12.87 1.13 -3.44
N ARG A 238 -11.85 0.60 -4.14
CA ARG A 238 -11.91 0.25 -5.56
C ARG A 238 -12.99 -0.78 -5.87
N LEU A 239 -13.07 -1.86 -5.08
CA LEU A 239 -14.08 -2.89 -5.24
C LEU A 239 -15.49 -2.35 -4.97
N TYR A 240 -15.67 -1.55 -3.91
CA TYR A 240 -16.97 -0.95 -3.59
C TYR A 240 -17.49 -0.04 -4.70
N LYS A 241 -16.65 0.87 -5.21
CA LYS A 241 -17.05 1.81 -6.28
C LYS A 241 -17.24 1.14 -7.65
N SER A 242 -16.69 -0.06 -7.85
CA SER A 242 -16.67 -0.73 -9.16
C SER A 242 -18.05 -1.09 -9.72
N ALA A 243 -19.07 -1.26 -8.85
CA ALA A 243 -20.46 -1.47 -9.29
C ALA A 243 -20.97 -0.32 -10.18
N GLY A 244 -20.42 0.89 -10.03
CA GLY A 244 -20.67 2.02 -10.93
C GLY A 244 -22.07 2.64 -10.82
N ILE A 245 -22.73 2.52 -9.66
CA ILE A 245 -24.07 3.04 -9.41
C ILE A 245 -23.98 4.30 -8.53
N GLN A 246 -24.02 5.47 -9.15
CA GLN A 246 -23.73 6.74 -8.46
C GLN A 246 -24.77 7.14 -7.41
N ASN A 247 -26.06 6.87 -7.64
CA ASN A 247 -27.13 7.29 -6.74
C ASN A 247 -27.36 6.35 -5.54
N LYS A 248 -26.59 5.25 -5.45
CA LYS A 248 -26.67 4.28 -4.34
C LYS A 248 -25.31 4.06 -3.66
N ILE A 249 -24.38 5.00 -3.87
CA ILE A 249 -23.10 5.00 -3.17
C ILE A 249 -23.25 5.63 -1.79
N ALA A 250 -22.41 5.24 -0.86
CA ALA A 250 -22.43 5.79 0.49
C ALA A 250 -22.03 7.27 0.49
N ASP A 251 -22.58 8.03 1.42
CA ASP A 251 -22.22 9.43 1.69
C ASP A 251 -21.47 9.58 3.02
N SER A 252 -21.63 8.64 3.96
CA SER A 252 -20.84 8.57 5.19
C SER A 252 -20.50 7.13 5.57
N MET A 253 -19.69 7.00 6.62
CA MET A 253 -19.30 5.72 7.19
C MET A 253 -19.05 5.81 8.70
N GLU A 254 -19.33 4.70 9.38
CA GLU A 254 -19.03 4.46 10.78
C GLU A 254 -17.91 3.43 10.88
N ILE A 255 -16.85 3.75 11.63
CA ILE A 255 -15.64 2.92 11.72
C ILE A 255 -15.45 2.48 13.17
N VAL A 256 -15.28 1.17 13.35
CA VAL A 256 -14.89 0.57 14.63
C VAL A 256 -13.69 -0.35 14.42
N SER A 257 -12.63 -0.17 15.20
CA SER A 257 -11.41 -0.98 15.11
C SER A 257 -10.92 -1.51 16.46
N SER A 258 -10.07 -2.53 16.39
CA SER A 258 -9.33 -3.08 17.52
C SER A 258 -7.99 -3.62 17.03
N PHE A 259 -6.94 -3.44 17.83
CA PHE A 259 -5.58 -3.83 17.48
C PHE A 259 -5.04 -4.87 18.46
N VAL A 260 -4.11 -5.69 17.97
CA VAL A 260 -3.14 -6.40 18.80
C VAL A 260 -1.81 -5.65 18.68
N GLN A 261 -1.36 -5.09 19.79
CA GLN A 261 -0.04 -4.46 19.91
C GLN A 261 0.98 -5.47 20.50
N PRO A 262 2.29 -5.21 20.46
CA PRO A 262 3.30 -6.16 20.94
C PRO A 262 3.10 -6.63 22.39
N ASN A 263 2.53 -5.79 23.26
CA ASN A 263 2.11 -6.21 24.60
C ASN A 263 1.03 -7.30 24.61
N GLY A 264 0.10 -7.28 23.65
CA GLY A 264 -0.86 -8.37 23.46
C GLY A 264 -0.19 -9.63 22.88
N PHE A 265 0.78 -9.45 21.97
CA PHE A 265 1.52 -10.55 21.35
C PHE A 265 2.26 -11.42 22.38
N ILE A 266 2.98 -10.83 23.34
CA ILE A 266 3.67 -11.60 24.41
C ILE A 266 2.70 -12.24 25.42
N LYS A 267 1.41 -11.88 25.40
CA LYS A 267 0.36 -12.57 26.16
C LYS A 267 -0.28 -13.72 25.37
N GLN A 268 -0.17 -13.72 24.05
CA GLN A 268 -0.63 -14.82 23.19
C GLN A 268 0.36 -15.99 23.22
N PHE A 269 1.67 -15.68 23.25
CA PHE A 269 2.74 -16.67 23.32
C PHE A 269 3.86 -16.12 24.21
N SER A 270 3.88 -16.58 25.46
CA SER A 270 4.74 -16.08 26.52
C SER A 270 6.17 -16.58 26.42
N GLU A 271 7.07 -16.00 27.21
CA GLU A 271 8.42 -16.53 27.40
C GLU A 271 8.41 -18.01 27.79
N SER A 272 7.52 -18.41 28.71
CA SER A 272 7.41 -19.82 29.12
C SER A 272 7.00 -20.75 27.98
N ASP A 273 6.18 -20.27 27.05
CA ASP A 273 5.77 -21.04 25.87
C ASP A 273 6.95 -21.22 24.91
N TYR A 274 7.76 -20.17 24.69
CA TYR A 274 8.99 -20.25 23.91
C TYR A 274 10.00 -21.23 24.53
N VAL A 275 10.21 -21.18 25.84
CA VAL A 275 11.11 -22.11 26.56
C VAL A 275 10.55 -23.54 26.47
N SER A 276 9.24 -23.74 26.60
CA SER A 276 8.63 -25.06 26.45
C SER A 276 8.81 -25.63 25.04
N LEU A 277 8.81 -24.78 24.01
CA LEU A 277 8.89 -25.22 22.62
C LEU A 277 10.33 -25.44 22.14
N PHE A 278 11.27 -24.59 22.56
CA PHE A 278 12.65 -24.61 22.06
C PHE A 278 13.71 -24.96 23.10
N GLY A 279 13.31 -25.10 24.37
CA GLY A 279 14.22 -25.35 25.50
C GLY A 279 15.23 -24.22 25.72
N ASP A 280 16.39 -24.58 26.25
CA ASP A 280 17.47 -23.64 26.57
C ASP A 280 18.01 -22.87 25.36
N ARG A 281 17.76 -23.36 24.14
CA ARG A 281 18.15 -22.65 22.91
C ARG A 281 17.48 -21.29 22.80
N TYR A 282 16.25 -21.14 23.32
CA TYR A 282 15.59 -19.84 23.33
C TYR A 282 16.31 -18.83 24.22
N ASN A 283 16.81 -19.28 25.38
CA ASN A 283 17.57 -18.43 26.30
C ASN A 283 18.86 -17.86 25.69
N ALA A 284 19.41 -18.53 24.67
CA ALA A 284 20.57 -18.05 23.94
C ALA A 284 20.27 -16.89 22.97
N VAL A 285 19.01 -16.74 22.52
CA VAL A 285 18.61 -15.72 21.54
C VAL A 285 17.71 -14.63 22.12
N LYS A 286 17.05 -14.87 23.26
CA LYS A 286 16.24 -13.85 23.93
C LYS A 286 17.16 -12.75 24.45
N GLN A 287 16.77 -11.50 24.23
CA GLN A 287 17.51 -10.33 24.73
C GLN A 287 16.83 -9.72 25.96
N TRP A 288 15.51 -9.88 26.07
CA TRP A 288 14.68 -9.38 27.16
C TRP A 288 13.69 -10.45 27.61
N ASN A 289 13.27 -10.38 28.88
CA ASN A 289 12.14 -11.14 29.39
C ASN A 289 10.81 -10.38 29.17
N ASP A 290 9.68 -11.07 29.38
CA ASP A 290 8.35 -10.48 29.15
C ASP A 290 8.09 -9.21 29.98
N ASP A 291 8.59 -9.12 31.21
CA ASP A 291 8.42 -7.93 32.08
C ASP A 291 9.19 -6.72 31.53
N GLN A 292 10.42 -6.92 31.04
CA GLN A 292 11.22 -5.88 30.39
C GLN A 292 10.57 -5.43 29.08
N LEU A 293 10.11 -6.40 28.27
CA LEU A 293 9.44 -6.15 27.00
C LEU A 293 8.15 -5.35 27.19
N GLN A 294 7.42 -5.59 28.29
CA GLN A 294 6.18 -4.88 28.57
C GLN A 294 6.36 -3.36 28.63
N GLY A 295 7.48 -2.91 29.23
CA GLY A 295 7.85 -1.50 29.26
C GLY A 295 8.32 -0.98 27.90
N ILE A 296 9.12 -1.77 27.17
CA ILE A 296 9.64 -1.39 25.85
C ILE A 296 8.49 -1.19 24.84
N TYR A 297 7.49 -2.06 24.87
CA TYR A 297 6.40 -2.10 23.89
C TYR A 297 5.24 -1.13 24.15
N GLN A 298 5.31 -0.32 25.21
CA GLN A 298 4.18 0.48 25.69
C GLN A 298 3.55 1.36 24.60
N ASP A 299 4.38 1.95 23.75
CA ASP A 299 3.99 2.91 22.71
C ASP A 299 4.22 2.39 21.28
N TYR A 300 4.43 1.07 21.13
CA TYR A 300 4.62 0.48 19.81
C TYR A 300 3.32 0.46 19.01
N GLY A 301 3.45 0.52 17.69
CA GLY A 301 2.37 0.32 16.73
C GLY A 301 1.76 -1.07 16.78
N GLU A 302 0.67 -1.25 16.07
CA GLU A 302 -0.07 -2.50 15.99
C GLU A 302 0.59 -3.55 15.09
N ILE A 303 0.55 -4.80 15.54
CA ILE A 303 0.96 -5.99 14.78
C ILE A 303 -0.21 -6.48 13.95
N ASP A 304 -1.38 -6.63 14.60
CA ASP A 304 -2.61 -7.08 13.96
C ASP A 304 -3.73 -6.05 14.15
N LEU A 305 -4.66 -6.03 13.21
CA LEU A 305 -5.78 -5.10 13.14
C LEU A 305 -7.03 -5.82 12.67
N SER A 306 -8.14 -5.57 13.37
CA SER A 306 -9.49 -5.89 12.92
C SER A 306 -10.33 -4.62 12.92
N ALA A 307 -11.10 -4.41 11.84
CA ALA A 307 -12.02 -3.29 11.72
C ALA A 307 -13.33 -3.71 11.06
N VAL A 308 -14.40 -3.05 11.47
CA VAL A 308 -15.72 -3.09 10.81
C VAL A 308 -16.07 -1.67 10.42
N VAL A 309 -16.48 -1.50 9.17
CA VAL A 309 -16.92 -0.22 8.63
C VAL A 309 -18.34 -0.39 8.12
N THR A 310 -19.27 0.39 8.65
CA THR A 310 -20.64 0.45 8.14
C THR A 310 -20.74 1.65 7.21
N LEU A 311 -21.09 1.39 5.95
CA LEU A 311 -21.29 2.42 4.94
C LEU A 311 -22.76 2.84 4.94
N LEU A 312 -22.98 4.15 5.01
CA LEU A 312 -24.29 4.75 5.16
C LEU A 312 -24.67 5.54 3.91
N LYS A 313 -25.97 5.59 3.62
CA LYS A 313 -26.58 6.50 2.66
C LYS A 313 -27.79 7.12 3.32
N ASP A 314 -27.82 8.44 3.42
CA ASP A 314 -28.92 9.17 4.06
C ASP A 314 -29.24 8.60 5.48
N GLU A 315 -28.18 8.37 6.28
CA GLU A 315 -28.19 7.78 7.63
C GLU A 315 -28.56 6.29 7.72
N GLU A 316 -28.90 5.64 6.61
CA GLU A 316 -29.25 4.22 6.57
C GLU A 316 -28.05 3.34 6.17
N ALA A 317 -27.88 2.20 6.86
CA ALA A 317 -26.83 1.24 6.54
C ALA A 317 -27.09 0.51 5.22
N ILE A 318 -26.22 0.70 4.24
CA ILE A 318 -26.35 0.11 2.90
C ILE A 318 -25.29 -0.94 2.58
N ALA A 319 -24.14 -0.90 3.26
CA ALA A 319 -23.10 -1.91 3.11
C ALA A 319 -22.22 -2.04 4.35
N ASN A 320 -21.56 -3.19 4.50
CA ASN A 320 -20.58 -3.42 5.56
C ASN A 320 -19.25 -3.89 5.00
N LEU A 321 -18.14 -3.33 5.49
CA LEU A 321 -16.79 -3.76 5.20
C LEU A 321 -16.19 -4.40 6.44
N SER A 322 -15.65 -5.60 6.31
CA SER A 322 -14.88 -6.28 7.36
C SER A 322 -13.42 -6.38 6.93
N ILE A 323 -12.52 -5.92 7.79
CA ILE A 323 -11.09 -5.81 7.49
C ILE A 323 -10.31 -6.54 8.57
N ASN A 324 -9.50 -7.51 8.17
CA ASN A 324 -8.61 -8.24 9.07
C ASN A 324 -7.20 -8.28 8.50
N LEU A 325 -6.28 -7.62 9.18
CA LEU A 325 -4.89 -7.49 8.79
C LEU A 325 -4.03 -8.15 9.88
N ILE A 326 -3.36 -9.25 9.55
CA ILE A 326 -2.61 -10.06 10.50
C ILE A 326 -1.12 -10.08 10.12
N HIS A 327 -0.21 -9.51 10.91
CA HIS A 327 1.22 -9.81 10.77
C HIS A 327 1.56 -11.14 11.44
N ASN A 328 1.03 -11.37 12.65
CA ASN A 328 1.27 -12.57 13.44
C ASN A 328 0.34 -13.72 13.02
N GLY A 329 0.53 -14.19 11.78
CA GLY A 329 -0.26 -15.26 11.19
C GLY A 329 0.56 -16.55 11.03
N TYR A 330 -0.03 -17.54 10.34
CA TYR A 330 0.67 -18.77 9.98
C TYR A 330 2.00 -18.48 9.29
N ALA A 331 3.09 -19.04 9.80
CA ALA A 331 4.44 -18.91 9.27
C ALA A 331 5.10 -20.29 9.15
N CYS A 332 5.99 -20.45 8.17
CA CYS A 332 6.80 -21.66 7.97
C CYS A 332 8.11 -21.64 8.78
N ARG A 333 8.31 -20.65 9.66
CA ARG A 333 9.54 -20.50 10.44
C ARG A 333 9.63 -21.58 11.51
N THR A 334 10.74 -22.30 11.52
CA THR A 334 11.03 -23.37 12.50
C THR A 334 12.33 -23.16 13.27
N TRP A 335 12.99 -22.02 13.08
CA TRP A 335 14.31 -21.69 13.63
C TRP A 335 14.31 -20.37 14.42
N LEU A 336 15.27 -20.23 15.32
CA LEU A 336 15.32 -19.16 16.32
C LEU A 336 15.97 -17.86 15.83
N GLU A 337 17.07 -17.95 15.09
CA GLU A 337 17.82 -16.77 14.65
C GLU A 337 17.38 -16.34 13.24
N PRO A 338 16.98 -15.08 13.03
CA PRO A 338 16.51 -14.67 11.72
C PRO A 338 17.69 -14.51 10.74
N GLY A 339 17.41 -14.62 9.45
CA GLY A 339 18.32 -14.14 8.41
C GLY A 339 18.44 -12.62 8.40
N GLU A 340 19.39 -12.08 7.63
CA GLU A 340 19.66 -10.63 7.54
C GLU A 340 18.43 -9.79 7.16
N ASP A 341 17.58 -10.31 6.27
CA ASP A 341 16.30 -9.68 5.90
C ASP A 341 15.16 -10.30 6.72
N LEU A 342 14.73 -9.63 7.80
CA LEU A 342 13.59 -10.05 8.64
C LEU A 342 12.27 -10.27 7.87
N TYR A 343 12.17 -9.80 6.63
CA TYR A 343 10.97 -9.88 5.81
C TYR A 343 10.97 -11.04 4.81
N LYS A 344 12.13 -11.55 4.37
CA LYS A 344 12.24 -12.61 3.36
C LYS A 344 13.13 -13.76 3.81
N GLY A 345 12.81 -14.99 3.39
CA GLY A 345 13.57 -16.18 3.79
C GLY A 345 13.51 -16.46 5.29
N ASN A 346 12.55 -15.86 6.00
CA ASN A 346 12.32 -15.99 7.44
C ASN A 346 10.98 -16.70 7.73
N GLY A 347 10.61 -17.68 6.89
CA GLY A 347 9.37 -18.46 7.02
C GLY A 347 8.10 -17.69 6.65
N ARG A 348 8.22 -16.49 6.06
CA ARG A 348 7.09 -15.63 5.72
C ARG A 348 6.24 -16.22 4.60
N VAL A 349 4.95 -16.45 4.84
CA VAL A 349 3.98 -16.88 3.83
C VAL A 349 2.74 -16.00 3.79
N LYS A 350 2.33 -15.58 2.59
CA LYS A 350 1.24 -14.63 2.43
C LYS A 350 -0.08 -15.35 2.23
N HIS A 351 -1.10 -14.97 3.01
CA HIS A 351 -2.49 -15.33 2.73
C HIS A 351 -3.36 -14.10 2.56
N GLU A 352 -4.05 -14.01 1.43
CA GLU A 352 -4.94 -12.91 1.11
C GLU A 352 -6.25 -13.44 0.55
N ASN A 353 -7.37 -12.92 1.07
CA ASN A 353 -8.70 -13.29 0.63
C ASN A 353 -9.63 -12.06 0.61
N TYR A 354 -10.51 -12.02 -0.39
CA TYR A 354 -11.67 -11.13 -0.40
C TYR A 354 -12.95 -11.92 -0.64
N ASN A 355 -14.02 -11.54 0.03
CA ASN A 355 -15.37 -12.05 -0.21
C ASN A 355 -16.32 -10.86 -0.43
N ILE A 356 -16.84 -10.71 -1.65
CA ILE A 356 -17.55 -9.53 -2.13
C ILE A 356 -18.98 -9.93 -2.48
N GLN A 357 -19.97 -9.30 -1.85
CA GLN A 357 -21.39 -9.49 -2.14
C GLN A 357 -21.96 -8.28 -2.86
N GLN A 358 -22.68 -8.54 -3.94
CA GLN A 358 -23.43 -7.54 -4.69
C GLN A 358 -24.92 -7.88 -4.65
N GLY A 359 -25.52 -7.62 -3.48
CA GLY A 359 -26.88 -8.02 -3.15
C GLY A 359 -27.12 -9.51 -3.39
N PRO A 360 -28.33 -9.91 -3.84
CA PRO A 360 -28.68 -11.32 -4.08
C PRO A 360 -28.16 -11.85 -5.44
N PHE A 361 -27.42 -11.05 -6.19
CA PHE A 361 -27.14 -11.32 -7.62
C PHE A 361 -25.77 -11.95 -7.87
N GLN A 362 -24.77 -11.58 -7.07
CA GLN A 362 -23.41 -12.05 -7.28
C GLN A 362 -22.61 -12.10 -5.97
N ASN A 363 -21.82 -13.16 -5.86
CA ASN A 363 -20.72 -13.24 -4.92
C ASN A 363 -19.41 -13.49 -5.69
N ILE A 364 -18.37 -12.71 -5.39
CA ILE A 364 -17.02 -12.94 -5.90
C ILE A 364 -16.08 -13.20 -4.72
N GLN A 365 -15.30 -14.27 -4.80
CA GLN A 365 -14.25 -14.57 -3.84
C GLN A 365 -12.90 -14.55 -4.53
N ILE A 366 -11.91 -13.90 -3.92
CA ILE A 366 -10.53 -13.85 -4.39
C ILE A 366 -9.68 -14.62 -3.38
N HIS A 367 -8.83 -15.52 -3.86
CA HIS A 367 -7.91 -16.30 -3.03
C HIS A 367 -6.48 -16.18 -3.57
N SER A 368 -5.58 -15.61 -2.77
CA SER A 368 -4.15 -15.53 -3.10
C SER A 368 -3.32 -16.04 -1.94
N TYR A 369 -2.68 -17.18 -2.15
CA TYR A 369 -1.96 -17.92 -1.10
C TYR A 369 -0.58 -18.32 -1.58
N GLN A 370 0.41 -18.08 -0.74
CA GLN A 370 1.79 -18.51 -0.96
C GLN A 370 2.17 -19.52 0.12
N ALA A 371 2.82 -20.62 -0.24
CA ALA A 371 3.20 -21.68 0.69
C ALA A 371 4.71 -21.74 0.97
N THR A 372 5.51 -20.93 0.28
CA THR A 372 6.97 -20.87 0.40
C THR A 372 7.43 -19.47 0.77
N ASP A 373 8.50 -19.38 1.56
CA ASP A 373 9.15 -18.12 1.95
C ASP A 373 10.26 -17.68 0.99
N LYS A 374 10.58 -18.53 0.01
CA LYS A 374 11.56 -18.29 -1.06
C LYS A 374 10.95 -17.49 -2.21
N HIS A 375 10.45 -16.29 -1.93
CA HIS A 375 9.67 -15.49 -2.88
C HIS A 375 10.42 -15.09 -4.15
N ASP A 376 11.75 -15.01 -4.13
CA ASP A 376 12.54 -14.43 -5.21
C ASP A 376 13.04 -15.46 -6.26
N GLU A 377 12.94 -16.77 -5.98
CA GLU A 377 13.41 -17.82 -6.90
C GLU A 377 12.39 -18.11 -8.01
N LEU A 378 12.53 -17.57 -9.22
CA LEU A 378 11.56 -17.81 -10.30
C LEU A 378 11.62 -19.26 -10.81
N ASN A 379 10.60 -20.08 -10.52
CA ASN A 379 10.43 -21.42 -11.11
C ASN A 379 9.22 -21.46 -12.07
N GLY A 380 9.21 -20.55 -13.04
CA GLY A 380 8.09 -20.37 -13.95
C GLY A 380 6.92 -19.61 -13.32
N LEU A 381 5.70 -19.87 -13.79
CA LEU A 381 4.53 -19.08 -13.40
C LEU A 381 4.02 -19.38 -11.98
N GLU A 382 4.02 -20.63 -11.53
CA GLU A 382 3.52 -21.01 -10.19
C GLU A 382 2.12 -20.43 -9.83
N ASP A 383 1.10 -20.65 -10.68
CA ASP A 383 -0.29 -20.17 -10.47
C ASP A 383 -1.20 -21.18 -9.75
N SER A 384 -0.68 -22.36 -9.40
CA SER A 384 -1.38 -23.37 -8.59
C SER A 384 -1.48 -22.95 -7.12
N LEU A 385 -2.39 -23.59 -6.35
CA LEU A 385 -2.56 -23.34 -4.92
C LEU A 385 -1.21 -23.36 -4.16
N GLY A 386 -0.88 -22.24 -3.51
CA GLY A 386 0.35 -22.07 -2.74
C GLY A 386 1.56 -21.60 -3.58
N GLY A 387 1.43 -21.56 -4.90
CA GLY A 387 2.42 -20.99 -5.80
C GLY A 387 2.49 -19.46 -5.71
N LYS A 388 3.59 -18.87 -6.17
CA LYS A 388 3.84 -17.43 -5.99
C LYS A 388 2.86 -16.52 -6.70
N ASN A 389 2.28 -16.98 -7.81
CA ASN A 389 1.25 -16.27 -8.57
C ASN A 389 -0.14 -16.89 -8.37
N HIS A 390 -0.35 -17.70 -7.33
CA HIS A 390 -1.68 -18.21 -7.00
C HIS A 390 -2.66 -17.05 -6.77
N PHE A 391 -3.67 -16.99 -7.62
CA PHE A 391 -4.74 -16.00 -7.59
C PHE A 391 -5.98 -16.58 -8.27
N ASP A 392 -6.85 -17.20 -7.47
CA ASP A 392 -8.10 -17.78 -7.93
C ASP A 392 -9.27 -16.83 -7.65
N ILE A 393 -10.18 -16.74 -8.62
CA ILE A 393 -11.38 -15.91 -8.53
C ILE A 393 -12.60 -16.81 -8.70
N TYR A 394 -13.38 -16.97 -7.63
CA TYR A 394 -14.62 -17.73 -7.64
C TYR A 394 -15.79 -16.77 -7.83
N VAL A 395 -16.62 -17.02 -8.85
CA VAL A 395 -17.78 -16.19 -9.19
C VAL A 395 -19.04 -17.02 -9.07
N PHE A 396 -19.92 -16.61 -8.18
CA PHE A 396 -21.26 -17.16 -7.99
C PHE A 396 -22.28 -16.14 -8.46
N ARG A 397 -23.23 -16.57 -9.30
CA ARG A 397 -24.26 -15.69 -9.86
C ARG A 397 -25.65 -16.27 -9.69
N ASN A 398 -26.60 -15.39 -9.45
CA ASN A 398 -28.02 -15.72 -9.41
C ASN A 398 -28.51 -16.15 -10.81
N PRO A 399 -29.40 -17.15 -10.93
CA PRO A 399 -29.95 -17.57 -12.22
C PRO A 399 -30.67 -16.49 -13.02
N LEU A 400 -31.16 -15.41 -12.37
CA LEU A 400 -31.71 -14.25 -13.07
C LEU A 400 -30.67 -13.50 -13.92
N VAL A 401 -29.38 -13.70 -13.62
CA VAL A 401 -28.25 -13.07 -14.29
C VAL A 401 -27.65 -14.01 -15.36
N ASP A 402 -27.28 -15.24 -14.98
CA ASP A 402 -26.54 -16.14 -15.88
C ASP A 402 -27.33 -17.39 -16.31
N GLY A 403 -28.64 -17.46 -16.00
CA GLY A 403 -29.43 -18.68 -16.17
C GLY A 403 -29.02 -19.78 -15.19
N THR A 404 -29.53 -21.00 -15.38
CA THR A 404 -29.28 -22.11 -14.44
C THR A 404 -27.99 -22.88 -14.70
N SER A 405 -27.32 -22.66 -15.83
CA SER A 405 -26.10 -23.37 -16.23
C SER A 405 -24.95 -22.39 -16.39
N GLY A 406 -24.09 -22.27 -15.37
CA GLY A 406 -22.93 -21.38 -15.44
C GLY A 406 -22.42 -20.78 -14.14
N SER A 407 -22.93 -21.21 -12.98
CA SER A 407 -22.45 -20.79 -11.66
C SER A 407 -22.38 -22.01 -10.73
N PRO A 408 -21.31 -22.18 -9.93
CA PRO A 408 -20.14 -21.31 -9.82
C PRO A 408 -19.16 -21.44 -11.00
N LYS A 409 -18.37 -20.39 -11.24
CA LYS A 409 -17.19 -20.41 -12.11
C LYS A 409 -15.94 -20.10 -11.30
N VAL A 410 -14.82 -20.70 -11.68
CA VAL A 410 -13.50 -20.40 -11.11
C VAL A 410 -12.64 -19.91 -12.26
N TYR A 411 -11.98 -18.77 -12.04
CA TYR A 411 -11.01 -18.20 -12.96
C TYR A 411 -9.64 -18.22 -12.32
N LYS A 412 -8.69 -18.86 -12.98
CA LYS A 412 -7.28 -18.77 -12.61
C LYS A 412 -6.66 -17.50 -13.18
N LEU A 413 -5.56 -17.06 -12.59
CA LEU A 413 -4.84 -15.88 -13.05
C LEU A 413 -4.44 -15.95 -14.54
N THR A 414 -4.04 -17.13 -15.01
CA THR A 414 -3.70 -17.42 -16.42
C THR A 414 -4.85 -17.22 -17.39
N GLU A 415 -6.08 -17.48 -16.94
CA GLU A 415 -7.30 -17.33 -17.75
C GLU A 415 -7.78 -15.88 -17.80
N VAL A 416 -7.29 -15.05 -16.87
CA VAL A 416 -7.62 -13.63 -16.75
C VAL A 416 -6.66 -12.74 -17.53
N PHE A 417 -5.44 -13.19 -17.79
CA PHE A 417 -4.46 -12.43 -18.56
C PHE A 417 -4.90 -12.15 -19.99
N SER A 418 -4.55 -10.96 -20.48
CA SER A 418 -4.69 -10.59 -21.89
C SER A 418 -3.32 -10.53 -22.57
N GLY A 419 -3.17 -11.13 -23.75
CA GLY A 419 -2.10 -10.84 -24.71
C GLY A 419 -0.67 -10.80 -24.12
N GLU A 420 -0.02 -9.64 -24.15
CA GLU A 420 1.38 -9.43 -23.75
C GLU A 420 1.72 -9.91 -22.32
N GLU A 421 0.75 -9.96 -21.39
CA GLU A 421 0.94 -10.51 -20.03
C GLU A 421 1.22 -12.03 -20.03
N MET A 422 0.75 -12.76 -21.06
CA MET A 422 1.11 -14.17 -21.24
C MET A 422 2.57 -14.38 -21.64
N SER A 423 3.24 -13.36 -22.19
CA SER A 423 4.65 -13.44 -22.59
C SER A 423 5.63 -13.28 -21.41
N THR A 424 5.14 -12.80 -20.26
CA THR A 424 5.92 -12.64 -19.02
C THR A 424 5.93 -13.90 -18.14
N GLN A 425 6.11 -15.07 -18.74
CA GLN A 425 6.17 -16.37 -18.04
C GLN A 425 7.28 -16.46 -16.96
N SER A 426 8.16 -15.47 -16.90
CA SER A 426 9.29 -15.38 -15.98
C SER A 426 9.17 -14.29 -14.91
N MET A 427 8.04 -13.60 -14.73
CA MET A 427 7.90 -12.57 -13.69
C MET A 427 6.73 -12.82 -12.73
N LEU A 428 6.91 -12.40 -11.48
CA LEU A 428 5.82 -12.32 -10.51
C LEU A 428 4.84 -11.23 -10.94
N VAL A 429 3.55 -11.55 -10.97
CA VAL A 429 2.51 -10.66 -11.52
C VAL A 429 2.38 -9.39 -10.68
N MET A 430 2.55 -9.51 -9.37
CA MET A 430 2.61 -8.36 -8.47
C MET A 430 3.84 -7.48 -8.70
N GLU A 431 4.97 -8.02 -9.17
CA GLU A 431 6.12 -7.20 -9.57
C GLU A 431 5.86 -6.49 -10.90
N HIS A 432 5.24 -7.20 -11.86
CA HIS A 432 4.82 -6.57 -13.11
C HIS A 432 3.87 -5.40 -12.86
N ALA A 433 2.86 -5.57 -12.00
CA ALA A 433 1.93 -4.51 -11.60
C ALA A 433 2.66 -3.29 -10.99
N LYS A 434 3.75 -3.51 -10.24
CA LYS A 434 4.58 -2.42 -9.71
C LYS A 434 5.36 -1.69 -10.81
N HIS A 435 5.88 -2.41 -11.81
CA HIS A 435 6.54 -1.80 -12.96
C HIS A 435 5.57 -0.97 -13.81
N GLN A 436 4.33 -1.45 -14.00
CA GLN A 436 3.30 -0.74 -14.76
C GLN A 436 2.96 0.64 -14.17
N VAL A 437 3.07 0.83 -12.85
CA VAL A 437 2.87 2.15 -12.22
C VAL A 437 3.93 3.15 -12.70
N VAL A 438 5.19 2.71 -12.78
CA VAL A 438 6.33 3.53 -13.23
C VAL A 438 6.21 3.83 -14.72
N GLU A 439 5.85 2.83 -15.51
CA GLU A 439 5.60 2.98 -16.93
C GLU A 439 4.49 4.00 -17.20
N GLU A 440 3.34 3.87 -16.53
CA GLU A 440 2.23 4.81 -16.67
C GLU A 440 2.63 6.25 -16.28
N PHE A 441 3.46 6.42 -15.25
CA PHE A 441 4.01 7.72 -14.88
C PHE A 441 4.90 8.31 -15.98
N VAL A 442 5.84 7.52 -16.51
CA VAL A 442 6.77 7.95 -17.57
C VAL A 442 6.04 8.23 -18.89
N GLU A 443 5.07 7.39 -19.27
CA GLU A 443 4.22 7.61 -20.44
C GLU A 443 3.50 8.95 -20.37
N TYR A 444 2.99 9.35 -19.20
CA TYR A 444 2.40 10.67 -19.00
C TYR A 444 3.44 11.79 -19.19
N LEU A 445 4.64 11.65 -18.61
CA LEU A 445 5.71 12.67 -18.76
C LEU A 445 6.11 12.91 -20.22
N LEU A 446 6.09 11.85 -21.03
CA LEU A 446 6.39 11.88 -22.46
C LEU A 446 5.17 12.29 -23.32
N GLY A 447 4.01 12.53 -22.71
CA GLY A 447 2.78 12.88 -23.42
C GLY A 447 2.16 11.72 -24.21
N LYS A 448 2.55 10.48 -23.93
CA LYS A 448 1.98 9.27 -24.54
C LYS A 448 0.66 8.84 -23.90
N LYS A 449 0.40 9.31 -22.68
CA LYS A 449 -0.79 8.96 -21.90
C LYS A 449 -1.45 10.20 -21.33
N GLU A 450 -2.77 10.25 -21.39
CA GLU A 450 -3.56 11.38 -20.88
C GLU A 450 -3.87 11.22 -19.39
N LYS A 451 -4.00 12.35 -18.68
CA LYS A 451 -4.26 12.36 -17.22
C LYS A 451 -5.50 11.55 -16.84
N SER A 452 -6.56 11.65 -17.63
CA SER A 452 -7.84 10.95 -17.41
C SER A 452 -7.75 9.43 -17.53
N SER A 453 -6.66 8.89 -18.09
CA SER A 453 -6.43 7.45 -18.24
C SER A 453 -5.54 6.86 -17.15
N LEU A 454 -5.07 7.68 -16.21
CA LEU A 454 -4.19 7.25 -15.12
C LEU A 454 -5.02 6.61 -13.99
N ARG A 455 -4.51 5.53 -13.41
CA ARG A 455 -5.29 4.65 -12.52
C ARG A 455 -5.25 5.06 -11.05
N SER A 456 -4.22 5.80 -10.62
CA SER A 456 -3.93 6.02 -9.19
C SER A 456 -3.64 7.48 -8.80
N GLN A 457 -4.46 8.41 -9.32
CA GLN A 457 -4.38 9.84 -8.96
C GLN A 457 -4.79 10.11 -7.51
N ILE A 458 -4.18 11.10 -6.85
CA ILE A 458 -4.44 11.49 -5.45
C ILE A 458 -5.93 11.77 -5.14
N GLU A 459 -6.68 12.28 -6.11
CA GLU A 459 -8.14 12.49 -6.04
C GLU A 459 -8.87 11.21 -5.60
N ASP A 460 -8.38 10.04 -6.02
CA ASP A 460 -8.98 8.73 -5.73
C ASP A 460 -8.51 8.09 -4.42
N HIS A 461 -7.77 8.82 -3.56
CA HIS A 461 -7.18 8.26 -2.33
C HIS A 461 -7.77 8.81 -1.03
N ILE A 462 -8.77 9.69 -1.09
CA ILE A 462 -9.42 10.22 0.12
C ILE A 462 -10.02 9.13 1.01
N VAL A 463 -10.80 8.19 0.45
CA VAL A 463 -11.45 7.12 1.23
C VAL A 463 -10.42 6.21 1.93
N PRO A 464 -9.37 5.70 1.24
CA PRO A 464 -8.31 4.95 1.91
C PRO A 464 -7.64 5.70 3.07
N VAL A 465 -7.44 7.02 2.93
CA VAL A 465 -6.88 7.86 4.02
C VAL A 465 -7.87 8.02 5.17
N GLN A 466 -9.15 8.27 4.88
CA GLN A 466 -10.22 8.36 5.90
C GLN A 466 -10.34 7.04 6.68
N LEU A 467 -10.27 5.90 5.98
CA LEU A 467 -10.26 4.58 6.61
C LEU A 467 -9.05 4.43 7.55
N MET A 468 -7.85 4.74 7.08
CA MET A 468 -6.63 4.62 7.90
C MET A 468 -6.70 5.52 9.14
N SER A 469 -7.01 6.81 8.97
CA SER A 469 -7.16 7.77 10.06
C SER A 469 -8.26 7.36 11.05
N GLY A 470 -9.45 7.01 10.54
CA GLY A 470 -10.59 6.59 11.37
C GLY A 470 -10.35 5.30 12.13
N ILE A 471 -9.61 4.34 11.55
CA ILE A 471 -9.21 3.10 12.22
C ILE A 471 -8.28 3.40 13.40
N TYR A 472 -7.25 4.23 13.23
CA TYR A 472 -6.39 4.64 14.34
C TYR A 472 -7.17 5.37 15.43
N ARG A 473 -8.00 6.35 15.04
CA ARG A 473 -8.83 7.13 15.96
C ARG A 473 -9.78 6.24 16.76
N SER A 474 -10.46 5.29 16.11
CA SER A 474 -11.37 4.35 16.77
C SER A 474 -10.64 3.51 17.82
N HIS A 475 -9.43 3.03 17.50
CA HIS A 475 -8.61 2.27 18.44
C HIS A 475 -8.23 3.09 19.67
N ILE A 476 -7.77 4.33 19.47
CA ILE A 476 -7.38 5.23 20.58
C ILE A 476 -8.58 5.49 21.50
N LEU A 477 -9.75 5.79 20.94
CA LEU A 477 -10.97 6.01 21.72
C LEU A 477 -11.36 4.76 22.53
N ARG A 478 -11.25 3.57 21.93
CA ARG A 478 -11.48 2.29 22.61
C ARG A 478 -10.51 2.09 23.77
N ARG A 479 -9.21 2.30 23.54
CA ARG A 479 -8.16 2.20 24.58
C ARG A 479 -8.45 3.14 25.76
N ASN A 480 -8.97 4.34 25.46
CA ASN A 480 -9.36 5.34 26.45
C ASN A 480 -10.77 5.10 27.04
N LYS A 481 -11.41 3.96 26.76
CA LYS A 481 -12.77 3.61 27.24
C LYS A 481 -13.84 4.66 26.89
N SER A 482 -13.65 5.37 25.78
CA SER A 482 -14.59 6.33 25.22
C SER A 482 -15.44 5.67 24.12
N PRO A 483 -16.58 6.27 23.72
CA PRO A 483 -17.31 5.82 22.53
C PRO A 483 -16.36 5.73 21.33
N CYS A 484 -16.20 4.52 20.78
CA CYS A 484 -15.15 4.21 19.80
C CYS A 484 -15.64 4.13 18.35
N VAL A 485 -16.91 4.44 18.10
CA VAL A 485 -17.43 4.61 16.75
C VAL A 485 -16.94 5.94 16.19
N VAL A 486 -16.23 5.90 15.07
CA VAL A 486 -15.76 7.08 14.37
C VAL A 486 -16.62 7.31 13.14
N ASN A 487 -17.31 8.46 13.10
CA ASN A 487 -18.06 8.91 11.93
C ASN A 487 -17.12 9.66 10.99
N SER A 488 -17.21 9.38 9.70
CA SER A 488 -16.50 10.08 8.63
C SER A 488 -17.43 10.20 7.42
N ASP A 489 -17.28 11.27 6.65
CA ASP A 489 -17.83 11.30 5.29
C ASP A 489 -17.22 10.17 4.46
N PHE A 490 -17.93 9.72 3.43
CA PHE A 490 -17.41 8.75 2.47
C PHE A 490 -16.91 9.47 1.22
N GLY A 491 -15.60 9.70 1.16
CA GLY A 491 -14.96 10.50 0.13
C GLY A 491 -14.97 11.98 0.46
N PHE A 492 -14.92 12.84 -0.55
CA PHE A 492 -15.21 14.26 -0.33
C PHE A 492 -16.68 14.36 0.01
N ALA A 493 -17.04 15.12 1.05
CA ALA A 493 -18.42 15.50 1.27
C ALA A 493 -18.96 15.98 -0.08
N ALA A 494 -19.91 15.26 -0.65
CA ALA A 494 -20.61 15.73 -1.83
C ALA A 494 -21.07 17.13 -1.45
N ASP A 495 -20.73 18.14 -2.26
CA ASP A 495 -21.22 19.51 -2.07
C ASP A 495 -22.69 19.38 -1.68
N ARG A 496 -22.98 19.56 -0.39
CA ARG A 496 -24.34 19.79 0.08
C ARG A 496 -24.61 21.15 -0.50
N ALA A 497 -25.03 21.17 -1.76
CA ALA A 497 -25.42 22.39 -2.44
C ALA A 497 -26.38 23.10 -1.49
N PRO A 498 -26.17 24.40 -1.21
CA PRO A 498 -27.03 25.14 -0.30
C PRO A 498 -28.51 25.05 -0.70
#